data_AF-A0A933UFK1-F1
#
_entry.id   AF-A0A933UFK1-F1
#
_cell.length_a   1.000
_cell.length_b   1.000
_cell.length_c   1.000
_cell.angle_alpha   90.00
_cell.angle_beta   90.00
_cell.angle_gamma   90.00
#
_symmetry.space_group_name_H-M   'P 1'
#
loop_
_entity.id
_entity.type
_entity.pdbx_description
1 polymer ?
#
loop_
_entity_poly.entity_id
_entity_poly.type
_entity_poly.pdbx_seq_one_letter_code
_entity_poly.pdbx_strand_id
1 'polypeptide(L)'
;MTPDRTSPTPLNLSPAREKAPAGPIGFRLDPASRRALTQRAQQFGVSAHELARCYVLERLREAEERAMLREAVTAAHSELGALRVDLALAVEALLVSAGKVPPAEAQKWVEENFHPEAQPPVV
;
A
#
# COMPACT_ATOMS: atom_id res chain seq x y z
N MET A 1 -52.04 36.79 -9.90
CA MET A 1 -50.94 36.52 -10.84
C MET A 1 -49.63 36.85 -10.14
N THR A 2 -48.98 35.83 -9.59
CA THR A 2 -47.67 35.90 -8.96
C THR A 2 -46.78 34.89 -9.68
N PRO A 3 -45.63 35.29 -10.26
CA PRO A 3 -44.75 34.32 -10.88
C PRO A 3 -43.89 33.63 -9.81
N ASP A 4 -44.00 32.32 -9.86
CA ASP A 4 -43.09 31.32 -9.35
C ASP A 4 -41.64 31.57 -9.83
N ARG A 5 -40.65 31.41 -8.94
CA ARG A 5 -39.20 31.28 -9.25
C ARG A 5 -38.38 31.25 -7.95
N THR A 6 -38.20 30.07 -7.36
CA THR A 6 -36.88 29.65 -6.82
C THR A 6 -36.94 28.18 -6.39
N SER A 7 -36.78 27.28 -7.36
CA SER A 7 -36.23 25.95 -7.05
C SER A 7 -34.71 26.09 -6.98
N PRO A 8 -34.05 25.63 -5.90
CA PRO A 8 -32.60 25.59 -5.87
C PRO A 8 -32.12 24.49 -6.81
N THR A 9 -31.41 24.87 -7.87
CA THR A 9 -30.65 23.95 -8.71
C THR A 9 -29.74 23.11 -7.82
N PRO A 10 -29.81 21.76 -7.86
CA PRO A 10 -28.82 20.96 -7.16
C PRO A 10 -27.48 21.21 -7.83
N LEU A 11 -26.50 21.68 -7.06
CA LEU A 11 -25.10 21.73 -7.46
C LEU A 11 -24.66 20.30 -7.78
N ASN A 12 -24.73 19.96 -9.07
CA ASN A 12 -24.19 18.71 -9.58
C ASN A 12 -22.66 18.82 -9.56
N LEU A 13 -22.07 18.59 -8.39
CA LEU A 13 -20.64 18.33 -8.21
C LEU A 13 -20.35 16.87 -8.61
N SER A 14 -20.77 16.48 -9.82
CA SER A 14 -20.03 15.43 -10.51
C SER A 14 -18.66 16.02 -10.82
N PRO A 15 -17.54 15.37 -10.49
CA PRO A 15 -16.26 15.80 -11.02
C PRO A 15 -16.38 15.59 -12.53
N ALA A 16 -16.67 16.68 -13.25
CA ALA A 16 -16.50 16.73 -14.67
C ALA A 16 -15.07 16.28 -14.89
N ARG A 17 -14.91 15.09 -15.47
CA ARG A 17 -13.63 14.58 -15.93
C ARG A 17 -13.26 15.51 -17.09
N GLU A 18 -12.76 16.70 -16.76
CA GLU A 18 -12.23 17.65 -17.72
C GLU A 18 -11.24 16.85 -18.55
N LYS A 19 -11.56 16.69 -19.83
CA LYS A 19 -10.67 16.06 -20.80
C LYS A 19 -9.36 16.84 -20.70
N ALA A 20 -8.36 16.23 -20.07
CA ALA A 20 -7.01 16.79 -20.03
C ALA A 20 -6.62 17.15 -21.48
N PRO A 21 -6.07 18.34 -21.74
CA PRO A 21 -5.75 18.76 -23.09
C PRO A 21 -4.83 17.71 -23.72
N ALA A 22 -5.22 17.17 -24.87
CA ALA A 22 -4.51 16.12 -25.61
C ALA A 22 -3.21 16.63 -26.28
N GLY A 23 -2.62 17.70 -25.75
CA GLY A 23 -1.38 18.29 -26.22
C GLY A 23 -0.17 17.75 -25.46
N PRO A 24 1.02 17.74 -26.07
CA PRO A 24 2.25 17.36 -25.38
C PRO A 24 2.54 18.35 -24.24
N ILE A 25 2.77 17.83 -23.03
CA ILE A 25 3.21 18.62 -21.88
C ILE A 25 4.72 18.84 -22.02
N GLY A 26 5.12 20.10 -22.23
CA GLY A 26 6.53 20.48 -22.33
C GLY A 26 7.12 20.82 -20.96
N PHE A 27 8.21 20.16 -20.58
CA PHE A 27 8.94 20.45 -19.35
C PHE A 27 10.28 21.12 -19.63
N ARG A 28 10.62 22.15 -18.86
CA ARG A 28 11.96 22.77 -18.91
C ARG A 28 12.89 22.01 -17.99
N LEU A 29 13.86 21.32 -18.59
CA LEU A 29 14.95 20.67 -17.87
C LEU A 29 16.20 21.54 -17.94
N ASP A 30 16.91 21.64 -16.81
CA ASP A 30 18.24 22.20 -16.77
C ASP A 30 19.20 21.36 -17.65
N PRO A 31 20.33 21.95 -18.09
CA PRO A 31 21.24 21.27 -19.00
C PRO A 31 21.82 19.95 -18.46
N ALA A 32 22.04 19.84 -17.15
CA ALA A 32 22.60 18.64 -16.54
C ALA A 32 21.57 17.50 -16.52
N SER A 33 20.34 17.78 -16.07
CA SER A 33 19.23 16.83 -16.08
C SER A 33 18.89 16.35 -17.49
N ARG A 34 18.94 17.26 -18.48
CA ARG A 34 18.73 16.90 -19.88
C ARG A 34 19.79 15.92 -20.40
N ARG A 35 21.07 16.17 -20.10
CA ARG A 35 22.17 15.26 -20.48
C ARG A 35 22.01 13.89 -19.81
N ALA A 36 21.71 13.87 -18.52
CA ALA A 36 21.51 12.63 -17.77
C ALA A 36 20.34 11.80 -18.32
N LEU A 37 19.22 12.45 -18.65
CA LEU A 37 18.06 11.78 -19.25
C LEU A 37 18.40 11.18 -20.61
N THR A 38 19.05 11.95 -21.49
CA THR A 38 19.45 11.47 -22.82
C THR A 38 20.44 10.32 -22.73
N GLN A 39 21.42 10.40 -21.83
CA GLN A 39 22.41 9.34 -21.64
C GLN A 39 21.75 8.04 -21.16
N ARG A 40 20.84 8.12 -20.19
CA ARG A 40 20.09 6.95 -19.70
C ARG A 40 19.17 6.38 -20.79
N ALA A 41 18.51 7.24 -21.55
CA ALA A 41 17.65 6.80 -22.65
C ALA A 41 18.45 5.99 -23.68
N GLN A 42 19.67 6.44 -24.02
CA GLN A 42 20.59 5.71 -24.88
C GLN A 42 21.01 4.36 -24.28
N GLN A 43 21.31 4.31 -22.97
CA GLN A 43 21.64 3.05 -22.27
C GLN A 43 20.52 2.01 -22.33
N PHE A 44 19.26 2.48 -22.24
CA PHE A 44 18.08 1.61 -22.30
C PHE A 44 17.54 1.40 -23.72
N GLY A 45 18.14 2.01 -24.75
CA GLY A 45 17.69 1.89 -26.14
C GLY A 45 16.33 2.53 -26.43
N VAL A 46 15.89 3.50 -25.61
CA VAL A 46 14.59 4.18 -25.73
C VAL A 46 14.77 5.66 -26.05
N SER A 47 13.70 6.34 -26.44
CA SER A 47 13.73 7.79 -26.64
C SER A 47 13.77 8.54 -25.29
N ALA A 48 14.42 9.70 -25.24
CA ALA A 48 14.42 10.54 -24.03
C ALA A 48 13.00 10.99 -23.62
N HIS A 49 12.09 11.16 -24.59
CA HIS A 49 10.69 11.48 -24.35
C HIS A 49 9.96 10.33 -23.64
N GLU A 50 10.14 9.11 -24.13
CA GLU A 50 9.55 7.90 -23.56
C GLU A 50 10.08 7.65 -22.14
N LEU A 51 11.39 7.77 -21.92
CA LEU A 51 11.99 7.62 -20.60
C LEU A 51 11.47 8.67 -19.60
N ALA A 52 11.35 9.94 -20.03
CA ALA A 52 10.78 10.99 -19.19
C ALA A 52 9.33 10.70 -18.81
N ARG A 53 8.52 10.23 -19.76
CA ARG A 53 7.14 9.82 -19.51
C ARG A 53 7.08 8.69 -18.49
N CYS A 54 7.93 7.68 -18.62
CA CYS A 54 8.01 6.57 -17.65
C CYS A 54 8.32 7.06 -16.25
N TYR A 55 9.35 7.91 -16.07
CA TYR A 55 9.69 8.44 -14.75
C TYR A 55 8.57 9.27 -14.13
N VAL A 56 7.87 10.08 -14.92
CA VAL A 56 6.73 10.86 -14.40
C VAL A 56 5.61 9.93 -13.96
N LEU A 57 5.28 8.92 -14.76
CA LEU A 57 4.23 7.96 -14.41
C LEU A 57 4.60 7.15 -13.16
N GLU A 58 5.85 6.71 -13.05
CA GLU A 58 6.37 6.01 -11.87
C GLU A 58 6.24 6.88 -10.62
N ARG A 59 6.65 8.15 -10.69
CA ARG A 59 6.52 9.08 -9.56
C ARG A 59 5.09 9.39 -9.17
N LEU A 60 4.17 9.46 -10.14
CA LEU A 60 2.76 9.66 -9.85
C LEU A 60 2.13 8.44 -9.17
N ARG A 61 2.58 7.23 -9.52
CA ARG A 61 2.09 5.97 -8.92
C ARG A 61 2.74 5.65 -7.58
N GLU A 62 3.94 6.14 -7.32
CA GLU A 62 4.74 5.83 -6.13
C GLU A 62 3.98 6.05 -4.81
N ALA A 63 3.14 7.09 -4.71
CA ALA A 63 2.36 7.36 -3.50
C ALA A 63 1.23 6.34 -3.28
N GLU A 64 0.52 6.00 -4.35
CA GLU A 64 -0.58 5.01 -4.34
C GLU A 64 -0.02 3.60 -4.09
N GLU A 65 1.04 3.22 -4.79
CA GLU A 65 1.73 1.94 -4.61
C GLU A 65 2.29 1.78 -3.19
N ARG A 66 2.86 2.84 -2.60
CA ARG A 66 3.33 2.81 -1.21
C ARG A 66 2.19 2.65 -0.21
N ALA A 67 1.05 3.29 -0.45
CA ALA A 67 -0.12 3.14 0.40
C ALA A 67 -0.63 1.69 0.35
N MET A 68 -0.82 1.14 -0.87
CA MET A 68 -1.22 -0.24 -1.09
C MET A 68 -0.24 -1.24 -0.46
N LEU A 69 1.07 -1.01 -0.59
CA LEU A 69 2.08 -1.88 0.00
C LEU A 69 2.03 -1.85 1.53
N ARG A 70 1.85 -0.69 2.14
CA ARG A 70 1.69 -0.56 3.61
C ARG A 70 0.44 -1.28 4.10
N GLU A 71 -0.67 -1.15 3.37
CA GLU A 71 -1.91 -1.87 3.70
C GLU A 71 -1.70 -3.38 3.60
N ALA A 72 -1.09 -3.87 2.52
CA ALA A 72 -0.82 -5.29 2.34
C ALA A 72 0.11 -5.85 3.43
N VAL A 73 1.18 -5.12 3.79
CA VAL A 73 2.07 -5.49 4.89
C VAL A 73 1.34 -5.52 6.23
N THR A 74 0.49 -4.51 6.49
CA THR A 74 -0.30 -4.45 7.73
C THR A 74 -1.29 -5.61 7.82
N ALA A 75 -1.98 -5.93 6.72
CA ALA A 75 -2.89 -7.08 6.65
C ALA A 75 -2.14 -8.39 6.90
N ALA A 76 -1.00 -8.60 6.22
CA ALA A 76 -0.18 -9.79 6.40
C ALA A 76 0.32 -9.95 7.85
N HIS A 77 0.73 -8.84 8.50
CA HIS A 77 1.10 -8.87 9.92
C HIS A 77 -0.07 -9.26 10.82
N SER A 78 -1.28 -8.76 10.54
CA SER A 78 -2.49 -9.13 11.27
C SER A 78 -2.82 -10.61 11.09
N GLU A 79 -2.76 -11.13 9.86
CA GLU A 79 -3.01 -12.54 9.54
C GLU A 79 -1.99 -13.47 10.20
N LEU A 80 -0.70 -13.09 10.21
CA LEU A 80 0.34 -13.83 10.93
C LEU A 80 0.09 -13.83 12.44
N GLY A 81 -0.37 -12.71 13.00
CA GLY A 81 -0.78 -12.62 14.40
C GLY A 81 -1.91 -13.60 14.73
N ALA A 82 -2.97 -13.60 13.91
CA ALA A 82 -4.09 -14.52 14.07
C ALA A 82 -3.66 -15.98 13.94
N LEU A 83 -2.87 -16.33 12.91
CA LEU A 83 -2.35 -17.68 12.70
C LEU A 83 -1.51 -18.17 13.88
N ARG A 84 -0.71 -17.30 14.51
CA ARG A 84 0.07 -17.66 15.70
C ARG A 84 -0.82 -17.98 16.90
N VAL A 85 -1.93 -17.26 17.08
CA VAL A 85 -2.91 -17.56 18.12
C VAL A 85 -3.60 -18.89 17.85
N ASP A 86 -4.02 -19.14 16.61
CA ASP A 86 -4.65 -20.42 16.25
C ASP A 86 -3.71 -21.60 16.45
N LEU A 87 -2.43 -21.43 16.09
CA LEU A 87 -1.40 -22.46 16.26
C LEU A 87 -1.11 -22.71 17.74
N ALA A 88 -1.02 -21.66 18.56
CA ALA A 88 -0.89 -21.76 20.01
C ALA A 88 -2.00 -22.63 20.62
N LEU A 89 -3.26 -22.32 20.28
CA LEU A 89 -4.44 -23.08 20.73
C LEU A 89 -4.42 -24.53 20.26
N ALA A 90 -4.08 -24.76 18.99
CA ALA A 90 -4.00 -26.10 18.42
C ALA A 90 -2.92 -26.96 19.12
N VAL A 91 -1.76 -26.36 19.39
CA VAL A 91 -0.66 -27.07 20.07
C VAL A 91 -1.00 -27.36 21.53
N GLU A 92 -1.64 -26.43 22.26
CA GLU A 92 -2.13 -26.67 23.62
C GLU A 92 -3.09 -27.88 23.65
N ALA A 93 -4.08 -27.89 22.77
CA ALA A 93 -5.04 -28.98 22.66
C ALA A 93 -4.36 -30.33 22.33
N LEU A 94 -3.35 -30.32 21.46
CA LEU A 94 -2.58 -31.52 21.12
C LEU A 94 -1.75 -32.03 22.30
N LEU A 95 -1.10 -31.14 23.05
CA LEU A 95 -0.29 -31.50 24.22
C LEU A 95 -1.14 -32.14 25.33
N VAL A 96 -2.32 -31.57 25.59
CA VAL A 96 -3.28 -32.10 26.58
C VAL A 96 -3.88 -33.42 26.10
N SER A 97 -4.36 -33.49 24.85
CA SER A 97 -5.01 -34.70 24.31
C SER A 97 -4.05 -35.87 24.15
N ALA A 98 -2.77 -35.62 23.87
CA ALA A 98 -1.74 -36.66 23.84
C ALA A 98 -1.39 -37.22 25.23
N GLY A 99 -1.93 -36.64 26.32
CA GLY A 99 -1.69 -37.06 27.69
C GLY A 99 -0.25 -36.85 28.17
N LYS A 100 0.55 -36.06 27.44
CA LYS A 100 1.97 -35.86 27.73
C LYS A 100 2.20 -34.87 28.86
N VAL A 101 1.31 -33.90 29.03
CA VAL A 101 1.39 -32.84 30.03
C VAL A 101 0.00 -32.43 30.52
N PRO A 102 -0.16 -32.04 31.80
CA PRO A 102 -1.39 -31.46 32.31
C PRO A 102 -1.70 -30.10 31.66
N PRO A 103 -2.97 -29.65 31.64
CA PRO A 103 -3.39 -28.41 30.98
C PRO A 103 -2.58 -27.17 31.38
N ALA A 104 -2.29 -27.00 32.66
CA ALA A 104 -1.52 -25.86 33.16
C ALA A 104 -0.08 -25.82 32.63
N GLU A 105 0.52 -26.98 32.36
CA GLU A 105 1.88 -27.08 31.82
C GLU A 105 1.89 -26.88 30.30
N ALA A 106 0.85 -27.36 29.61
CA ALA A 106 0.65 -27.08 28.18
C ALA A 106 0.45 -25.59 27.90
N GLN A 107 -0.39 -24.91 28.69
CA GLN A 107 -0.63 -23.48 28.59
C GLN A 107 0.67 -22.68 28.80
N LYS A 108 1.41 -22.99 29.87
CA LYS A 108 2.69 -22.32 30.16
C LYS A 108 3.70 -22.50 29.02
N TRP A 109 3.78 -23.71 28.45
CA TRP A 109 4.66 -23.98 27.33
C TRP A 109 4.28 -23.13 26.10
N VAL A 110 2.99 -23.03 25.78
CA VAL A 110 2.52 -22.21 24.66
C VAL A 110 2.82 -20.73 24.90
N GLU A 111 2.64 -20.23 26.12
CA GLU A 111 2.94 -18.85 26.48
C GLU A 111 4.43 -18.52 26.26
N GLU A 112 5.33 -19.41 26.65
CA GLU A 112 6.79 -19.26 26.49
C GLU A 112 7.26 -19.30 25.02
N ASN A 113 6.52 -19.99 24.13
CA ASN A 113 6.96 -20.27 22.76
C ASN A 113 6.24 -19.44 21.69
N PHE A 114 5.00 -18.98 21.96
CA PHE A 114 4.18 -18.28 20.96
C PHE A 114 4.04 -16.78 21.17
N HIS A 115 4.25 -16.27 22.40
CA HIS A 115 4.26 -14.82 22.63
C HIS A 115 5.67 -14.24 22.40
N PRO A 116 5.85 -13.34 21.42
CA PRO A 116 7.10 -12.63 21.28
C PRO A 116 7.24 -11.60 22.41
N GLU A 117 8.44 -11.50 23.00
CA GLU A 117 8.86 -10.26 23.67
C GLU A 117 8.51 -9.07 22.75
N ALA A 118 7.83 -8.07 23.31
CA ALA A 118 7.34 -6.91 22.59
C ALA A 118 8.46 -6.26 21.75
N GLN A 119 8.34 -6.37 20.42
CA GLN A 119 9.25 -5.71 19.51
C GLN A 119 8.97 -4.19 19.57
N PRO A 120 9.96 -3.33 19.86
CA PRO A 120 9.72 -1.90 19.98
C PRO A 120 9.26 -1.30 18.64
N PRO A 121 8.45 -0.23 18.67
CA PRO A 121 7.91 0.38 17.46
C PRO A 121 9.05 0.91 16.57
N VAL A 122 8.98 0.57 15.29
CA VAL A 122 9.85 1.15 14.26
C VAL A 122 9.41 2.61 14.07
N VAL A 123 10.27 3.54 14.48
CA VAL A 123 10.13 5.00 14.30
C VAL A 123 10.47 5.40 12.86
#